data_AF-A0A376U6R7-F1
#
_entry.id   AF-A0A376U6R7-F1
#
_cell.length_a   1.000
_cell.length_b   1.000
_cell.length_c   1.000
_cell.angle_alpha   90.00
_cell.angle_beta   90.00
_cell.angle_gamma   90.00
#
_symmetry.space_group_name_H-M   'P 1'
#
loop_
_entity.id
_entity.type
_entity.pdbx_description
1 polymer ?
#
loop_
_entity_poly.entity_id
_entity_poly.type
_entity_poly.pdbx_seq_one_letter_code
_entity_poly.pdbx_strand_id
1 'polypeptide(L)'
;MQNNKRVVFMNVSLNIMQQLINTVYTFIIPPLIIINYGSDINGLISSVKQCLVYLALVEAGVGGAAIVALFKPLSEGDRVLQSQIISEAKYFYSKIGVVFIILLLLFSIIYAQIISDQINIILAISLFVIMGLINAVDFLLISKYQVFLLLIINYMYFGYKNINNHIRYGMCLYSDN
;
A
#
# COMPACT_ATOMS: atom_id res chain seq x y z
N MET A 1 -11.94 -19.88 -21.52
CA MET A 1 -10.76 -19.53 -20.68
C MET A 1 -9.43 -19.60 -21.46
N GLN A 2 -9.34 -19.06 -22.70
CA GLN A 2 -8.11 -19.14 -23.51
C GLN A 2 -7.39 -17.79 -23.74
N ASN A 3 -7.97 -16.65 -23.32
CA ASN A 3 -7.41 -15.31 -23.60
C ASN A 3 -6.44 -14.75 -22.53
N ASN A 4 -6.16 -15.51 -21.46
CA ASN A 4 -5.32 -15.02 -20.35
C ASN A 4 -3.80 -15.10 -20.63
N LYS A 5 -3.35 -15.98 -21.53
CA LYS A 5 -1.91 -16.18 -21.78
C LYS A 5 -1.24 -14.91 -22.32
N ARG A 6 -1.93 -14.18 -23.21
CA ARG A 6 -1.43 -12.91 -23.77
C ARG A 6 -1.35 -11.82 -22.70
N VAL A 7 -2.35 -11.72 -21.82
CA VAL A 7 -2.38 -10.75 -20.72
C VAL A 7 -1.29 -11.06 -19.69
N VAL A 8 -1.11 -12.34 -19.33
CA VAL A 8 -0.04 -12.78 -18.44
C VAL A 8 1.32 -12.47 -19.05
N PHE A 9 1.53 -12.79 -20.33
CA PHE A 9 2.80 -12.50 -21.01
C PHE A 9 3.10 -10.99 -21.05
N MET A 10 2.09 -10.16 -21.34
CA MET A 10 2.22 -8.71 -21.35
C MET A 10 2.52 -8.14 -19.95
N ASN A 11 1.87 -8.65 -18.90
CA ASN A 11 2.16 -8.24 -17.53
C ASN A 11 3.60 -8.63 -17.12
N VAL A 12 4.04 -9.85 -17.45
CA VAL A 12 5.41 -10.31 -17.16
C VAL A 12 6.42 -9.44 -17.92
N SER A 13 6.21 -9.16 -19.20
CA SER A 13 7.13 -8.33 -19.98
C SER A 13 7.20 -6.89 -19.44
N LEU A 14 6.06 -6.33 -19.01
CA LEU A 14 6.02 -4.99 -18.42
C LEU A 14 6.75 -4.94 -17.07
N ASN A 15 6.59 -5.97 -16.22
CA ASN A 15 7.31 -6.06 -14.96
C ASN A 15 8.82 -6.20 -15.16
N ILE A 16 9.26 -7.01 -16.13
CA ILE A 16 10.68 -7.14 -16.47
C ILE A 16 11.23 -5.80 -16.96
N MET A 17 10.49 -5.10 -17.81
CA MET A 17 10.90 -3.78 -18.31
C MET A 17 11.03 -2.76 -17.16
N GLN A 18 10.05 -2.73 -16.24
CA GLN A 18 10.11 -1.90 -15.03
C GLN A 18 11.33 -2.23 -14.16
N GLN A 19 11.63 -3.52 -13.97
CA GLN A 19 12.76 -3.96 -13.15
C GLN A 19 14.10 -3.54 -13.77
N LEU A 20 14.24 -3.63 -15.10
CA LEU A 20 15.44 -3.18 -15.81
C LEU A 20 15.66 -1.68 -15.62
N ILE A 21 14.62 -0.88 -15.83
CA ILE A 21 14.66 0.57 -15.62
C ILE A 21 15.08 0.89 -14.16
N ASN A 22 14.46 0.25 -13.18
CA ASN A 22 14.77 0.48 -11.77
C ASN A 22 16.20 0.06 -11.39
N THR A 23 16.70 -1.03 -11.98
CA THR A 23 18.08 -1.50 -11.78
C THR A 23 19.09 -0.46 -12.28
N VAL A 24 18.84 0.11 -13.46
CA VAL A 24 19.68 1.17 -14.03
C VAL A 24 19.68 2.41 -13.13
N TYR A 25 18.52 2.87 -12.66
CA TYR A 25 18.44 3.99 -11.70
C TYR A 25 19.20 3.70 -10.40
N THR A 26 19.01 2.51 -9.83
CA THR A 26 19.64 2.14 -8.55
C THR A 26 21.16 2.05 -8.65
N PHE A 27 21.70 1.72 -9.82
CA PHE A 27 23.14 1.67 -10.04
C PHE A 27 23.75 3.06 -10.30
N ILE A 28 23.04 3.92 -11.05
CA ILE A 28 23.55 5.24 -11.48
C ILE A 28 23.46 6.30 -10.36
N ILE A 29 22.41 6.27 -9.54
CA ILE A 29 22.14 7.33 -8.56
C ILE A 29 23.18 7.41 -7.42
N PRO A 30 23.61 6.31 -6.76
CA PRO A 30 24.56 6.40 -5.65
C PRO A 30 25.91 7.02 -6.04
N PRO A 31 26.56 6.64 -7.17
CA PRO A 31 27.78 7.30 -7.63
C PRO A 31 27.61 8.80 -7.89
N LEU A 32 26.48 9.22 -8.49
CA LEU A 32 26.20 10.64 -8.74
C LEU A 32 26.08 11.45 -7.45
N ILE A 33 25.45 10.87 -6.41
CA ILE A 33 25.34 11.50 -5.10
C ILE A 33 26.75 11.63 -4.48
N ILE A 34 27.55 10.57 -4.48
CA ILE A 34 28.88 10.60 -3.87
C ILE A 34 29.79 11.64 -4.55
N ILE A 35 29.76 11.73 -5.87
CA ILE A 35 30.63 12.65 -6.63
C ILE A 35 30.25 14.14 -6.39
N ASN A 36 28.95 14.45 -6.33
CA ASN A 36 28.49 15.85 -6.24
C ASN A 36 28.26 16.34 -4.80
N TYR A 37 27.90 15.43 -3.89
CA TYR A 37 27.43 15.75 -2.54
C TYR A 37 28.25 15.07 -1.43
N GLY A 38 29.17 14.15 -1.79
CA GLY A 38 29.99 13.42 -0.83
C GLY A 38 29.30 12.19 -0.22
N SER A 39 30.09 11.38 0.51
CA SER A 39 29.62 10.15 1.14
C SER A 39 28.65 10.38 2.29
N ASP A 40 28.74 11.53 2.97
CA ASP A 40 27.94 11.84 4.16
C ASP A 40 26.46 11.99 3.78
N ILE A 41 26.18 12.66 2.66
CA ILE A 41 24.82 12.80 2.12
C ILE A 41 24.28 11.45 1.64
N ASN A 42 25.13 10.57 1.08
CA ASN A 42 24.70 9.22 0.71
C ASN A 42 24.37 8.37 1.95
N GLY A 43 25.14 8.49 3.04
CA GLY A 43 24.85 7.86 4.33
C GLY A 43 23.50 8.32 4.90
N LEU A 44 23.28 9.63 4.90
CA LEU A 44 22.02 10.28 5.27
C LEU A 44 20.84 9.71 4.47
N ILE A 45 20.92 9.72 3.14
CA ILE A 45 19.84 9.20 2.27
C ILE A 45 19.56 7.72 2.55
N SER A 46 20.61 6.90 2.76
CA SER A 46 20.46 5.48 3.07
C SER A 46 19.74 5.26 4.41
N SER A 47 20.13 5.99 5.46
CA SER A 47 19.50 5.88 6.78
C SER A 47 18.05 6.39 6.79
N VAL A 48 17.76 7.50 6.10
CA VAL A 48 16.38 7.99 5.92
C VAL A 48 15.53 6.94 5.21
N LYS A 49 16.04 6.36 4.11
CA LYS A 49 15.35 5.32 3.36
C LYS A 49 15.03 4.10 4.24
N GLN A 50 15.98 3.65 5.06
CA GLN A 50 15.77 2.53 5.99
C GLN A 50 14.67 2.84 7.01
N CYS A 51 14.68 4.03 7.59
CA CYS A 51 13.61 4.47 8.49
C CYS A 51 12.23 4.44 7.82
N LEU A 52 12.13 4.95 6.58
CA LEU A 52 10.89 4.93 5.82
C LEU A 52 10.42 3.51 5.47
N VAL A 53 11.34 2.58 5.18
CA VAL A 53 11.00 1.16 4.98
C VAL A 53 10.41 0.54 6.25
N TYR A 54 10.94 0.87 7.43
CA TYR A 54 10.35 0.38 8.68
C TYR A 54 8.95 0.98 8.94
N LEU A 55 8.73 2.25 8.61
CA LEU A 55 7.39 2.87 8.66
C LEU A 55 6.42 2.20 7.69
N ALA A 56 6.85 1.92 6.46
CA ALA A 56 6.05 1.20 5.46
C ALA A 56 5.71 -0.23 5.91
N LEU A 57 6.59 -0.89 6.66
CA LEU A 57 6.31 -2.20 7.24
C LEU A 57 5.20 -2.13 8.31
N VAL A 58 5.24 -1.11 9.18
CA VAL A 58 4.17 -0.86 10.16
C VAL A 58 2.86 -0.55 9.46
N GLU A 59 2.87 0.29 8.43
CA GLU A 59 1.72 0.52 7.55
C GLU A 59 1.15 -0.79 7.00
N ALA A 60 1.98 -1.63 6.38
CA ALA A 60 1.54 -2.85 5.73
C ALA A 60 0.90 -3.81 6.72
N GLY A 61 1.45 -3.89 7.94
CA GLY A 61 0.87 -4.67 9.04
C GLY A 61 -0.51 -4.16 9.48
N VAL A 62 -0.64 -2.85 9.69
CA VAL A 62 -1.90 -2.23 10.12
C VAL A 62 -2.96 -2.28 9.02
N GLY A 63 -2.59 -2.01 7.76
CA GLY A 63 -3.47 -2.12 6.60
C GLY A 63 -3.95 -3.56 6.36
N GLY A 64 -3.04 -4.54 6.50
CA GLY A 64 -3.39 -5.96 6.42
C GLY A 64 -4.41 -6.39 7.50
N ALA A 65 -4.20 -5.96 8.75
CA ALA A 65 -5.15 -6.22 9.84
C ALA A 65 -6.52 -5.56 9.59
N ALA A 66 -6.53 -4.33 9.06
CA ALA A 66 -7.74 -3.62 8.65
C ALA A 66 -8.56 -4.42 7.64
N ILE A 67 -7.90 -4.92 6.59
CA ILE A 67 -8.50 -5.72 5.52
C ILE A 67 -9.15 -6.99 6.11
N VAL A 68 -8.45 -7.72 6.98
CA VAL A 68 -8.98 -8.95 7.59
C VAL A 68 -10.18 -8.67 8.51
N ALA A 69 -10.11 -7.60 9.32
CA ALA A 69 -11.22 -7.17 10.16
C ALA A 69 -12.46 -6.81 9.32
N LEU A 70 -12.25 -6.18 8.16
CA LEU A 70 -13.30 -5.85 7.19
C LEU A 70 -13.89 -7.07 6.48
N PHE A 71 -13.08 -8.11 6.26
CA PHE A 71 -13.54 -9.33 5.58
C PHE A 71 -14.46 -10.19 6.43
N LYS A 72 -14.22 -10.28 7.75
CA LYS A 72 -15.00 -11.12 8.66
C LYS A 72 -16.53 -10.91 8.50
N PRO A 73 -17.07 -9.68 8.58
CA PRO A 73 -18.51 -9.46 8.47
C PRO A 73 -19.06 -9.47 7.03
N LEU A 74 -18.23 -9.22 6.00
CA LEU A 74 -18.66 -9.38 4.60
C LEU A 74 -19.05 -10.83 4.29
N SER A 75 -18.42 -11.79 4.97
CA SER A 75 -18.70 -13.22 4.81
C SER A 75 -20.03 -13.66 5.43
N GLU A 76 -20.57 -12.89 6.37
CA GLU A 76 -21.78 -13.22 7.15
C GLU A 76 -23.09 -12.77 6.47
N GLY A 77 -23.01 -12.05 5.34
CA GLY A 77 -24.12 -11.93 4.39
C GLY A 77 -25.24 -10.92 4.71
N ASP A 78 -25.14 -10.17 5.80
CA ASP A 78 -26.18 -9.19 6.19
C ASP A 78 -25.96 -7.81 5.52
N ARG A 79 -26.89 -7.43 4.63
CA ARG A 79 -26.79 -6.22 3.79
C ARG A 79 -26.83 -4.91 4.59
N VAL A 80 -27.48 -4.90 5.75
CA VAL A 80 -27.54 -3.72 6.62
C VAL A 80 -26.19 -3.51 7.31
N LEU A 81 -25.61 -4.59 7.81
CA LEU A 81 -24.25 -4.62 8.36
C LEU A 81 -23.21 -4.25 7.29
N GLN A 82 -23.34 -4.74 6.05
CA GLN A 82 -22.40 -4.44 4.97
C GLN A 82 -22.27 -2.94 4.67
N SER A 83 -23.39 -2.22 4.58
CA SER A 83 -23.39 -0.79 4.28
C SER A 83 -22.84 0.06 5.43
N GLN A 84 -23.11 -0.33 6.68
CA GLN A 84 -22.51 0.28 7.86
C GLN A 84 -21.00 0.05 7.91
N ILE A 85 -20.53 -1.16 7.64
CA ILE A 85 -19.11 -1.52 7.67
C ILE A 85 -18.31 -0.82 6.57
N ILE A 86 -18.87 -0.61 5.37
CA ILE A 86 -18.20 0.17 4.33
C ILE A 86 -17.95 1.62 4.81
N SER A 87 -18.89 2.18 5.58
CA SER A 87 -18.73 3.51 6.17
C SER A 87 -17.69 3.51 7.30
N GLU A 88 -17.66 2.47 8.14
CA GLU A 88 -16.67 2.31 9.21
C GLU A 88 -15.27 2.04 8.65
N ALA A 89 -15.15 1.29 7.57
CA ALA A 89 -13.90 1.04 6.83
C ALA A 89 -13.24 2.36 6.43
N LYS A 90 -14.02 3.27 5.85
CA LYS A 90 -13.53 4.57 5.40
C LYS A 90 -13.01 5.42 6.57
N TYR A 91 -13.69 5.34 7.72
CA TYR A 91 -13.26 6.02 8.95
C TYR A 91 -11.99 5.39 9.54
N PHE A 92 -11.93 4.05 9.58
CA PHE A 92 -10.78 3.30 10.07
C PHE A 92 -9.52 3.56 9.23
N TYR A 93 -9.64 3.58 7.90
CA TYR A 93 -8.52 3.93 7.01
C TYR A 93 -8.04 5.38 7.20
N SER A 94 -8.97 6.31 7.43
CA SER A 94 -8.61 7.70 7.73
C SER A 94 -7.86 7.81 9.06
N LYS A 95 -8.25 7.02 10.07
CA LYS A 95 -7.56 6.95 11.38
C LYS A 95 -6.14 6.41 11.23
N ILE A 96 -5.94 5.35 10.45
CA ILE A 96 -4.60 4.77 10.22
C ILE A 96 -3.69 5.79 9.53
N GLY A 97 -4.20 6.53 8.53
CA GLY A 97 -3.42 7.58 7.87
C GLY A 97 -2.95 8.70 8.79
N VAL A 98 -3.78 9.09 9.77
CA VAL A 98 -3.36 10.06 10.79
C VAL A 98 -2.26 9.49 11.69
N VAL A 99 -2.37 8.22 12.11
CA VAL A 99 -1.33 7.55 12.91
C VAL A 99 -0.01 7.47 12.13
N PHE A 100 -0.07 7.18 10.83
CA PHE A 100 1.12 7.15 9.97
C PHE A 100 1.83 8.51 9.89
N ILE A 101 1.07 9.60 9.69
CA ILE A 101 1.63 10.96 9.66
C ILE A 101 2.27 11.33 11.00
N ILE A 102 1.63 10.98 12.12
CA ILE A 102 2.17 11.22 13.46
C ILE A 102 3.50 10.47 13.64
N LEU A 103 3.55 9.18 13.29
CA LEU A 103 4.78 8.39 13.37
C LEU A 103 5.88 8.97 12.48
N LEU A 104 5.55 9.39 11.25
CA LEU A 104 6.51 9.99 10.32
C LEU A 104 7.11 11.30 10.86
N LEU A 105 6.30 12.17 11.46
CA LEU A 105 6.77 13.39 12.11
C LEU A 105 7.66 13.08 13.33
N LEU A 106 7.25 12.12 14.15
CA LEU A 106 7.99 11.71 15.36
C LEU A 106 9.37 11.15 14.98
N PHE A 107 9.43 10.28 13.98
CA PHE A 107 10.68 9.75 13.44
C PHE A 107 11.56 10.84 12.82
N SER A 108 10.99 11.82 12.11
CA SER A 108 11.73 12.94 11.55
C SER A 108 12.46 13.76 12.62
N ILE A 109 11.80 14.03 13.75
CA ILE A 109 12.37 14.80 14.87
C ILE A 109 13.49 14.01 15.55
N ILE A 110 13.26 12.73 15.86
CA ILE A 110 14.29 11.86 16.46
C ILE A 110 15.51 11.79 15.54
N TYR A 111 15.28 11.66 14.23
CA TYR A 111 16.35 11.57 13.25
C TYR A 111 17.17 12.87 13.15
N ALA A 112 16.50 14.03 13.18
CA ALA A 112 17.17 15.34 13.17
C ALA A 112 18.08 15.55 14.39
N GLN A 113 17.71 15.00 15.56
CA GLN A 113 18.54 15.09 16.76
C GLN A 113 19.81 14.23 16.66
N ILE A 114 19.72 13.04 16.07
CA ILE A 114 20.85 12.09 15.95
C ILE A 114 21.93 12.59 14.97
N ILE A 115 21.54 13.29 13.90
CA ILE A 115 22.47 13.68 12.81
C ILE A 115 23.12 15.06 13.01
N SER A 116 22.74 15.77 14.07
CA SER A 116 23.06 17.18 14.31
C SER A 116 24.56 17.53 14.30
N ASP A 117 25.43 16.56 14.57
CA ASP A 117 26.88 16.75 14.66
C ASP A 117 27.64 16.52 13.32
N GLN A 118 27.03 15.90 12.31
CA GLN A 118 27.74 15.44 11.10
C GLN A 118 27.37 16.21 9.83
N ILE A 119 26.11 16.66 9.71
CA ILE A 119 25.57 17.26 8.48
C ILE A 119 24.72 18.47 8.86
N ASN A 120 24.61 19.44 7.96
CA ASN A 120 23.69 20.56 8.11
C ASN A 120 22.26 20.06 8.39
N ILE A 121 21.76 20.40 9.57
CA ILE A 121 20.44 20.01 10.10
C ILE A 121 19.31 20.38 9.12
N ILE A 122 19.41 21.51 8.42
CA ILE A 122 18.39 21.95 7.45
C ILE A 122 18.35 21.04 6.22
N LEU A 123 19.51 20.57 5.74
CA LEU A 123 19.58 19.58 4.65
C LEU A 123 19.01 18.23 5.07
N ALA A 124 19.32 17.77 6.28
CA ALA A 124 18.78 16.51 6.80
C ALA A 124 17.25 16.54 6.96
N ILE A 125 16.70 17.61 7.55
CA ILE A 125 15.26 17.77 7.72
C ILE A 125 14.55 17.86 6.37
N SER A 126 15.07 18.67 5.43
CA SER A 126 14.45 18.82 4.11
C SER A 126 14.45 17.52 3.32
N LEU A 127 15.55 16.76 3.32
CA LEU A 127 15.61 15.44 2.70
C LEU A 127 14.63 14.45 3.34
N PHE A 128 14.55 14.42 4.67
CA PHE A 128 13.61 13.56 5.39
C PHE A 128 12.16 13.89 5.02
N VAL A 129 11.81 15.17 5.00
CA VAL A 129 10.45 15.62 4.65
C VAL A 129 10.12 15.29 3.19
N ILE A 130 11.03 15.58 2.24
CA ILE A 130 10.79 15.29 0.81
C ILE A 130 10.63 13.78 0.58
N MET A 131 11.52 12.95 1.12
CA MET A 131 11.44 11.50 0.98
C MET A 131 10.24 10.91 1.72
N GLY A 132 9.91 11.46 2.89
CA GLY A 132 8.75 11.08 3.68
C GLY A 132 7.43 11.44 3.00
N LEU A 133 7.36 12.57 2.30
CA LEU A 133 6.18 12.98 1.52
C LEU A 133 5.89 12.00 0.39
N ILE A 134 6.92 11.54 -0.33
CA ILE A 134 6.76 10.53 -1.38
C ILE A 134 6.13 9.26 -0.79
N ASN A 135 6.67 8.77 0.34
CA ASN A 135 6.13 7.59 1.03
C ASN A 135 4.71 7.83 1.59
N ALA A 136 4.42 9.04 2.09
CA ALA A 136 3.09 9.39 2.59
C ALA A 136 2.05 9.46 1.46
N VAL A 137 2.43 9.91 0.28
CA VAL A 137 1.57 9.90 -0.91
C VAL A 137 1.30 8.47 -1.35
N ASP A 138 2.34 7.63 -1.41
CA ASP A 138 2.19 6.20 -1.70
C ASP A 138 1.25 5.55 -0.69
N PHE A 139 1.43 5.80 0.61
CA PHE A 139 0.52 5.35 1.68
C PHE A 139 -0.93 5.81 1.43
N LEU A 140 -1.15 7.13 1.28
CA LEU A 140 -2.49 7.70 1.33
C LEU A 140 -3.31 7.39 0.07
N LEU A 141 -2.64 7.30 -1.07
CA LEU A 141 -3.29 7.01 -2.34
C LEU A 141 -3.29 5.51 -2.61
N ILE A 142 -2.12 4.88 -2.74
CA ILE A 142 -2.02 3.50 -3.22
C ILE A 142 -2.70 2.55 -2.24
N SER A 143 -2.39 2.63 -0.95
CA SER A 143 -2.94 1.70 0.05
C SER A 143 -4.46 1.86 0.18
N LYS A 144 -4.97 3.09 0.11
CA LYS A 144 -6.41 3.36 0.11
C LYS A 144 -7.12 2.78 -1.13
N TYR A 145 -6.57 2.98 -2.33
CA TYR A 145 -7.17 2.49 -3.56
C TYR A 145 -7.06 0.98 -3.71
N GLN A 146 -5.95 0.37 -3.28
CA GLN A 146 -5.78 -1.07 -3.28
C GLN A 146 -6.86 -1.76 -2.44
N VAL A 147 -7.14 -1.22 -1.25
CA VAL A 147 -8.16 -1.79 -0.36
C VAL A 147 -9.56 -1.59 -0.94
N PHE A 148 -9.84 -0.39 -1.47
CA PHE A 148 -11.13 -0.13 -2.12
C PHE A 148 -11.37 -1.06 -3.31
N LEU A 149 -10.35 -1.29 -4.15
CA LEU A 149 -10.42 -2.22 -5.27
C LEU A 149 -10.65 -3.66 -4.79
N LEU A 150 -9.93 -4.09 -3.75
CA LEU A 150 -10.09 -5.41 -3.15
C LEU A 150 -11.50 -5.61 -2.57
N LEU A 151 -12.05 -4.60 -1.90
CA LEU A 151 -13.43 -4.63 -1.39
C LEU A 151 -14.45 -4.78 -2.52
N ILE A 152 -14.30 -4.01 -3.61
CA ILE A 152 -15.20 -4.10 -4.78
C ILE A 152 -15.15 -5.50 -5.41
N ILE A 153 -13.95 -6.04 -5.65
CA ILE A 153 -13.77 -7.36 -6.25
C ILE A 153 -14.48 -8.43 -5.41
N ASN A 154 -14.31 -8.38 -4.09
CA ASN A 154 -14.92 -9.34 -3.18
C ASN A 154 -16.45 -9.17 -3.08
N TYR A 155 -16.95 -7.93 -3.10
CA TYR A 155 -18.39 -7.65 -3.15
C TYR A 155 -19.04 -8.26 -4.40
N MET A 156 -18.43 -8.09 -5.58
CA MET A 156 -18.91 -8.72 -6.81
C MET A 156 -18.88 -10.25 -6.73
N TYR A 157 -17.85 -10.84 -6.13
CA TYR A 157 -17.73 -12.29 -5.98
C TYR A 157 -18.85 -12.88 -5.09
N PHE A 158 -19.12 -12.24 -3.94
CA PHE A 158 -20.22 -12.67 -3.06
C PHE A 158 -21.59 -12.48 -3.72
N GLY A 159 -21.81 -11.38 -4.45
CA GLY A 159 -23.03 -11.17 -5.22
C GLY A 159 -23.25 -12.27 -6.27
N TYR A 160 -22.20 -12.62 -7.02
CA TYR A 160 -22.25 -13.70 -8.01
C TYR A 160 -22.55 -15.07 -7.36
N LYS A 161 -21.90 -15.38 -6.23
CA LYS A 161 -22.15 -16.64 -5.49
C LYS A 161 -23.57 -16.73 -4.96
N ASN A 162 -24.13 -15.63 -4.45
CA ASN A 162 -25.50 -15.59 -3.95
C ASN A 162 -26.55 -15.79 -5.07
N ILE A 163 -26.35 -15.14 -6.22
CA ILE A 163 -27.23 -15.31 -7.40
C ILE A 163 -27.14 -16.75 -7.92
N ASN A 164 -25.94 -17.32 -8.03
CA ASN A 164 -25.74 -18.68 -8.54
C ASN A 164 -26.32 -19.74 -7.59
N ASN A 165 -26.24 -19.54 -6.27
CA ASN A 165 -26.93 -20.39 -5.30
C ASN A 165 -28.45 -20.30 -5.49
N HIS A 166 -29.04 -19.11 -5.62
CA HIS A 166 -30.47 -18.96 -5.88
C HIS A 166 -30.92 -19.64 -7.19
N ILE A 167 -30.14 -19.55 -8.26
CA ILE A 167 -30.44 -20.23 -9.54
C ILE A 167 -30.35 -21.75 -9.40
N ARG A 168 -29.35 -22.27 -8.66
CA ARG A 168 -29.21 -23.72 -8.40
C ARG A 168 -30.37 -24.30 -7.60
N TYR A 169 -30.78 -23.64 -6.52
CA TYR A 169 -31.94 -24.11 -5.73
C TYR A 169 -33.26 -23.94 -6.49
N GLY A 170 -33.38 -22.93 -7.36
CA GLY A 170 -34.53 -22.76 -8.26
C GLY A 170 -34.62 -23.84 -9.36
N MET A 171 -33.49 -24.34 -9.87
CA MET A 171 -33.48 -25.44 -10.85
C MET A 171 -33.75 -26.81 -10.23
N CYS A 172 -33.27 -27.08 -9.01
CA CYS A 172 -33.57 -28.35 -8.33
C CYS A 172 -35.07 -28.50 -8.02
N LEU A 173 -35.78 -27.41 -7.76
CA LEU A 173 -37.24 -27.43 -7.53
C LEU A 173 -38.07 -27.56 -8.82
N TYR A 174 -37.46 -27.42 -10.00
CA TYR A 174 -38.12 -27.54 -11.30
C TYR A 174 -37.80 -28.87 -12.01
N SER A 175 -36.91 -29.70 -11.46
CA SER A 175 -36.52 -30.99 -12.04
C SER A 175 -37.28 -32.19 -11.47
N ASP A 176 -38.11 -31.98 -10.43
CA ASP A 176 -38.87 -33.04 -9.73
C ASP A 176 -40.39 -33.01 -10.06
N ASN A 177 -40.80 -32.34 -11.15
CA ASN A 177 -42.19 -32.26 -11.59
C ASN A 177 -42.35 -32.72 -13.06
#